data_AF-A0A1A8W4W5-F1
#
_entry.id   AF-A0A1A8W4W5-F1
#
_cell.length_a   1.000
_cell.length_b   1.000
_cell.length_c   1.000
_cell.angle_alpha   90.00
_cell.angle_beta   90.00
_cell.angle_gamma   90.00
#
_symmetry.space_group_name_H-M   'P 1'
#
loop_
_entity.id
_entity.type
_entity.pdbx_description
1 polymer ?
#
loop_
_entity_poly.entity_id
_entity_poly.type
_entity_poly.pdbx_seq_one_letter_code
_entity_poly.pdbx_strand_id
1 'polypeptide(L)'
;MVIFEKWHRNSKKCIFSPLWTKDKLKFCSKKREDLPKGSNRTSDDEKTSLNFLTMQEMKLVCGRKTTFSSTFDKRINVFLKPLEIDIIHDRDINRSELVGIDENTREKTQQKSSNCSETGKNVGYNPKYLQVQRYRALKEEKHCYVYDFEVLDISNLGKYEPGSFVNVHFYNKERLGIGMLNRKSNIVIRIIEKDIEKVIDDQFFVKRLYESVKRRFMYIYNISLYDYIHSLNIRNEIMLFCQMVNSFNDYLPGLVVHIFHKSLFIRYDNISIQKYNYIFEKELDKIFSPKNIYCKKISSKKEKRAQGGKEYTLEQTKGNDLELYYSENDLTFYNNITNISYNVFHLQNKQDRLFLQNLCDSSNVLNINGNVGEYIISTCFSQNGGTSNFGNTERVAILLSDCVKNASYAEKNASLNGCHHVMSLHREDLLEELSNMHLNSLRFGLIIFNVKSSITYRRSAYTSEYGKRHTVTFKGVHKYLSCISDILQSNG
;
A
#
# COMPACT_ATOMS: atom_id res chain seq x y z
N MET A 1 2.21 8.02 7.85
CA MET A 1 1.79 8.97 8.90
C MET A 1 1.80 8.18 10.20
N VAL A 2 2.91 8.21 10.92
CA VAL A 2 3.04 7.54 12.22
C VAL A 2 2.55 8.55 13.25
N ILE A 3 1.44 8.22 13.91
CA ILE A 3 0.91 9.01 15.03
C ILE A 3 1.69 8.56 16.26
N PHE A 4 2.60 9.39 16.74
CA PHE A 4 3.17 9.24 18.08
C PHE A 4 2.16 9.81 19.09
N GLU A 5 1.56 8.95 19.90
CA GLU A 5 0.83 9.37 21.09
C GLU A 5 1.81 9.90 22.14
N LYS A 6 1.50 11.09 22.67
CA LYS A 6 2.21 11.75 23.77
C LYS A 6 2.13 10.88 25.03
N TRP A 7 3.27 10.43 25.52
CA TRP A 7 3.40 9.97 26.89
C TRP A 7 3.87 11.13 27.78
N HIS A 8 3.02 11.52 28.73
CA HIS A 8 3.37 12.42 29.83
C HIS A 8 3.39 11.60 31.13
N ARG A 9 4.54 11.54 31.81
CA ARG A 9 4.60 11.74 33.28
C ARG A 9 6.03 11.86 33.82
N ASN A 10 6.28 13.03 34.39
CA ASN A 10 7.15 13.41 35.51
C ASN A 10 7.97 12.32 36.22
N SER A 11 9.30 12.48 36.22
CA SER A 11 10.11 12.45 37.45
C SER A 11 11.55 12.97 37.23
N LYS A 12 11.82 14.13 37.85
CA LYS A 12 13.05 14.66 38.47
C LYS A 12 14.44 14.20 37.95
N LYS A 13 15.17 15.21 37.45
CA LYS A 13 16.62 15.51 37.56
C LYS A 13 17.62 14.36 37.31
N CYS A 14 18.17 14.32 36.10
CA CYS A 14 19.59 14.05 35.88
C CYS A 14 20.17 15.18 35.02
N ILE A 15 21.23 15.80 35.54
CA ILE A 15 22.00 16.87 34.90
C ILE A 15 23.03 16.19 34.01
N PHE A 16 22.86 16.27 32.69
CA PHE A 16 23.95 16.11 31.73
C PHE A 16 23.74 17.16 30.64
N SER A 17 24.56 18.20 30.68
CA SER A 17 24.68 19.19 29.61
C SER A 17 25.60 18.64 28.53
N PRO A 18 25.21 18.69 27.26
CA PRO A 18 26.18 18.75 26.18
C PRO A 18 26.11 20.14 25.54
N LEU A 19 27.25 20.85 25.56
CA LEU A 19 27.49 21.99 24.69
C LEU A 19 27.35 21.52 23.24
N TRP A 20 26.21 21.80 22.62
CA TRP A 20 26.03 21.66 21.18
C TRP A 20 25.70 23.04 20.63
N THR A 21 26.62 23.53 19.79
CA THR A 21 26.46 24.71 18.95
C THR A 21 25.20 24.57 18.11
N LYS A 22 24.21 25.42 18.41
CA LYS A 22 23.02 25.63 17.61
C LYS A 22 23.43 26.17 16.25
N ASP A 23 23.53 25.30 15.24
CA ASP A 23 23.22 25.71 13.87
C ASP A 23 22.85 24.52 12.99
N LYS A 24 21.69 24.67 12.33
CA LYS A 24 21.15 23.88 11.21
C LYS A 24 20.50 22.51 11.48
N LEU A 25 19.40 22.53 12.23
CA LEU A 25 18.17 21.79 11.87
C LEU A 25 16.96 22.70 12.12
N LYS A 26 16.57 23.51 11.13
CA LYS A 26 15.34 24.31 11.20
C LYS A 26 14.15 23.47 10.69
N PHE A 27 13.45 22.82 11.62
CA PHE A 27 12.09 22.34 11.39
C PHE A 27 11.14 23.54 11.49
N CYS A 28 10.67 24.04 10.36
CA CYS A 28 9.66 25.10 10.33
C CYS A 28 8.26 24.46 10.39
N SER A 29 7.73 24.23 11.59
CA SER A 29 6.29 24.07 11.76
C SER A 29 5.69 25.48 11.72
N LYS A 30 5.15 25.90 10.57
CA LYS A 30 4.36 27.14 10.52
C LYS A 30 3.09 26.89 11.34
N LYS A 31 2.95 27.61 12.45
CA LYS A 31 1.68 27.72 13.17
C LYS A 31 0.66 28.43 12.27
N ARG A 32 -0.61 28.12 12.47
CA ARG A 32 -1.76 28.57 11.66
C ARG A 32 -2.03 30.08 11.71
N GLU A 33 -1.19 30.86 12.40
CA GLU A 33 -1.40 32.28 12.70
C GLU A 33 -0.50 33.22 11.86
N ASP A 34 0.44 32.69 11.05
CA ASP A 34 1.37 33.48 10.23
C ASP A 34 1.00 33.56 8.73
N LEU A 35 -0.29 33.65 8.41
CA LEU A 35 -0.76 33.98 7.05
C LEU A 35 -1.18 35.47 7.00
N PRO A 36 -0.77 36.24 5.98
CA PRO A 36 -1.09 37.66 5.90
C PRO A 36 -2.59 37.86 5.77
N LYS A 37 -3.14 38.75 6.61
CA LYS A 37 -4.54 39.20 6.56
C LYS A 37 -4.78 40.03 5.29
N GLY A 38 -5.76 39.60 4.50
CA GLY A 38 -6.65 40.47 3.72
C GLY A 38 -6.30 40.72 2.25
N SER A 39 -7.14 40.22 1.35
CA SER A 39 -7.97 41.13 0.54
C SER A 39 -9.27 40.41 0.16
N ASN A 40 -10.40 41.06 0.44
CA ASN A 40 -11.73 40.60 0.08
C ASN A 40 -11.83 40.43 -1.45
N ARG A 41 -12.08 39.21 -1.91
CA ARG A 41 -12.60 38.95 -3.25
C ARG A 41 -13.88 38.12 -3.13
N THR A 42 -14.84 38.58 -3.90
CA THR A 42 -16.25 38.26 -3.93
C THR A 42 -16.54 36.79 -4.25
N SER A 43 -17.71 36.35 -3.79
CA SER A 43 -18.22 34.99 -3.71
C SER A 43 -18.65 34.37 -5.04
N ASP A 44 -17.78 34.33 -6.06
CA ASP A 44 -18.09 33.71 -7.37
C ASP A 44 -17.02 32.74 -7.92
N ASP A 45 -15.95 32.43 -7.18
CA ASP A 45 -14.83 31.59 -7.67
C ASP A 45 -14.89 30.09 -7.30
N GLU A 46 -16.04 29.55 -6.86
CA GLU A 46 -16.15 28.15 -6.39
C GLU A 46 -16.35 27.07 -7.48
N LYS A 47 -16.07 27.35 -8.77
CA LYS A 47 -16.26 26.35 -9.86
C LYS A 47 -15.12 26.22 -10.88
N THR A 48 -13.87 26.45 -10.48
CA THR A 48 -12.72 25.95 -11.25
C THR A 48 -12.03 24.83 -10.51
N SER A 49 -12.23 23.58 -10.94
CA SER A 49 -11.38 22.47 -10.52
C SER A 49 -9.93 22.81 -10.90
N LEU A 50 -9.11 23.26 -9.95
CA LEU A 50 -7.68 23.45 -10.19
C LEU A 50 -7.11 22.08 -10.59
N ASN A 51 -6.75 21.94 -11.87
CA ASN A 51 -6.05 20.76 -12.35
C ASN A 51 -4.71 20.69 -11.62
N PHE A 52 -4.38 19.52 -11.05
CA PHE A 52 -3.11 19.34 -10.35
C PHE A 52 -1.91 19.49 -11.32
N LEU A 53 -2.11 19.19 -12.59
CA LEU A 53 -1.15 19.44 -13.66
C LEU A 53 -1.22 20.90 -14.13
N THR A 54 -0.06 21.52 -14.35
CA THR A 54 0.05 22.84 -14.98
C THR A 54 -0.42 22.80 -16.42
N MET A 55 -0.67 23.96 -17.05
CA MET A 55 -1.08 24.00 -18.46
C MET A 55 -0.06 23.36 -19.40
N GLN A 56 1.24 23.47 -19.11
CA GLN A 56 2.29 22.81 -19.89
C GLN A 56 2.26 21.29 -19.71
N GLU A 57 2.10 20.79 -18.49
CA GLU A 57 1.99 19.35 -18.21
C GLU A 57 0.69 18.76 -18.75
N MET A 58 -0.40 19.53 -18.77
CA MET A 58 -1.66 19.11 -19.39
C MET A 58 -1.48 18.85 -20.89
N LYS A 59 -0.65 19.63 -21.59
CA LYS A 59 -0.32 19.37 -23.00
C LYS A 59 0.38 18.02 -23.21
N LEU A 60 1.10 17.50 -22.21
CA LEU A 60 1.72 16.16 -22.26
C LEU A 60 0.69 15.02 -22.18
N VAL A 61 -0.47 15.30 -21.58
CA VAL A 61 -1.54 14.31 -21.34
C VAL A 61 -2.63 14.39 -22.41
N CYS A 62 -2.82 15.54 -23.05
CA CYS A 62 -3.83 15.74 -24.09
C CYS A 62 -3.48 15.04 -25.41
N GLY A 63 -4.51 14.78 -26.24
CA GLY A 63 -4.34 14.26 -27.60
C GLY A 63 -3.96 12.78 -27.69
N ARG A 64 -4.08 12.02 -26.59
CA ARG A 64 -3.90 10.57 -26.63
C ARG A 64 -5.07 9.94 -27.38
N LYS A 65 -4.79 8.96 -28.24
CA LYS A 65 -5.83 8.18 -28.91
C LYS A 65 -6.68 7.48 -27.85
N THR A 66 -7.96 7.78 -27.83
CA THR A 66 -8.95 7.08 -27.00
C THR A 66 -9.23 5.70 -27.60
N THR A 67 -8.97 4.65 -26.82
CA THR A 67 -9.23 3.26 -27.20
C THR A 67 -10.53 2.74 -26.59
N PHE A 68 -10.97 3.33 -25.48
CA PHE A 68 -12.28 3.08 -24.89
C PHE A 68 -12.88 4.36 -24.33
N SER A 69 -14.21 4.40 -24.23
CA SER A 69 -14.92 5.48 -23.55
C SER A 69 -16.14 4.92 -22.83
N SER A 70 -16.26 5.26 -21.56
CA SER A 70 -17.36 4.88 -20.68
C SER A 70 -18.08 6.13 -20.20
N THR A 71 -19.29 6.34 -20.74
CA THR A 71 -20.21 7.41 -20.36
C THR A 71 -21.25 6.89 -19.36
N PHE A 72 -21.94 7.78 -18.66
CA PHE A 72 -22.95 7.42 -17.65
C PHE A 72 -23.99 6.43 -18.19
N ASP A 73 -24.59 6.73 -19.35
CA ASP A 73 -25.68 5.91 -19.94
C ASP A 73 -25.24 4.52 -20.41
N LYS A 74 -23.95 4.36 -20.74
CA LYS A 74 -23.38 3.08 -21.18
C LYS A 74 -22.96 2.19 -20.00
N ARG A 75 -22.87 2.75 -18.79
CA ARG A 75 -22.50 2.00 -17.59
C ARG A 75 -23.73 1.34 -16.98
N ILE A 76 -23.54 0.12 -16.48
CA ILE A 76 -24.58 -0.58 -15.76
C ILE A 76 -24.73 0.03 -14.37
N ASN A 77 -25.97 0.23 -13.94
CA ASN A 77 -26.29 0.65 -12.59
C ASN A 77 -26.23 -0.56 -11.64
N VAL A 78 -25.41 -0.46 -10.60
CA VAL A 78 -25.30 -1.44 -9.53
C VAL A 78 -25.80 -0.81 -8.24
N PHE A 79 -26.77 -1.47 -7.62
CA PHE A 79 -27.36 -1.04 -6.36
C PHE A 79 -26.80 -1.85 -5.20
N LEU A 80 -26.45 -1.15 -4.12
CA LEU A 80 -26.13 -1.77 -2.85
C LEU A 80 -27.41 -2.20 -2.13
N LYS A 81 -27.27 -3.10 -1.16
CA LYS A 81 -28.38 -3.53 -0.32
C LYS A 81 -28.95 -2.37 0.51
N PRO A 82 -30.25 -2.43 0.86
CA PRO A 82 -30.89 -1.43 1.71
C PRO A 82 -30.32 -1.46 3.12
N LEU A 83 -30.35 -0.33 3.81
CA LEU A 83 -30.31 -0.32 5.27
C LEU A 83 -31.60 -0.94 5.81
N GLU A 84 -31.56 -1.47 7.02
CA GLU A 84 -32.77 -2.02 7.65
C GLU A 84 -33.87 -0.96 7.81
N ILE A 85 -33.49 0.29 8.08
CA ILE A 85 -34.38 1.44 8.16
C ILE A 85 -35.01 1.84 6.83
N ASP A 86 -34.35 1.60 5.69
CA ASP A 86 -34.86 2.00 4.38
C ASP A 86 -36.12 1.21 4.02
N ILE A 87 -36.17 -0.09 4.40
CA ILE A 87 -37.33 -0.95 4.13
C ILE A 87 -38.53 -0.60 5.03
N ILE A 88 -38.29 -0.10 6.25
CA ILE A 88 -39.37 0.32 7.15
C ILE A 88 -40.08 1.53 6.55
N HIS A 89 -39.33 2.51 6.04
CA HIS A 89 -39.89 3.67 5.34
C HIS A 89 -40.64 3.29 4.04
N ASP A 90 -40.11 2.38 3.22
CA ASP A 90 -40.83 1.92 2.02
C ASP A 90 -42.14 1.18 2.38
N ARG A 91 -42.18 0.46 3.51
CA ARG A 91 -43.41 -0.22 3.97
C ARG A 91 -44.43 0.75 4.54
N ASP A 92 -44.00 1.80 5.23
CA ASP A 92 -44.89 2.82 5.78
C ASP A 92 -45.45 3.73 4.67
N ILE A 93 -44.66 4.03 3.63
CA ILE A 93 -45.14 4.73 2.43
C ILE A 93 -46.17 3.88 1.67
N ASN A 94 -45.88 2.60 1.43
CA ASN A 94 -46.84 1.69 0.78
C ASN A 94 -48.08 1.41 1.64
N ARG A 95 -47.98 1.45 2.98
CA ARG A 95 -49.16 1.40 3.87
C ARG A 95 -49.96 2.70 3.81
N SER A 96 -49.32 3.86 3.68
CA SER A 96 -50.00 5.14 3.53
C SER A 96 -50.71 5.31 2.18
N GLU A 97 -50.26 4.61 1.13
CA GLU A 97 -50.94 4.52 -0.17
C GLU A 97 -52.04 3.43 -0.22
N LEU A 98 -52.20 2.63 0.84
CA LEU A 98 -53.21 1.57 0.95
C LEU A 98 -54.22 1.81 2.10
N VAL A 99 -54.28 3.00 2.70
CA VAL A 99 -55.37 3.35 3.64
C VAL A 99 -56.61 3.74 2.86
N GLY A 100 -57.31 2.70 2.43
CA GLY A 100 -58.64 2.75 1.86
C GLY A 100 -59.06 1.33 1.53
N ILE A 101 -59.20 0.48 2.55
CA ILE A 101 -60.18 -0.62 2.70
C ILE A 101 -59.86 -1.42 3.98
N ASP A 102 -60.82 -1.35 4.89
CA ASP A 102 -61.22 -2.23 6.00
C ASP A 102 -60.22 -2.80 7.03
N GLU A 103 -60.46 -2.35 8.25
CA GLU A 103 -60.15 -3.01 9.51
C GLU A 103 -60.90 -4.35 9.64
N ASN A 104 -60.17 -5.45 9.86
CA ASN A 104 -60.42 -6.42 10.94
C ASN A 104 -59.66 -7.72 10.71
N THR A 105 -58.52 -7.90 11.38
CA THR A 105 -58.25 -9.13 12.15
C THR A 105 -57.05 -8.91 13.07
N ARG A 106 -57.31 -8.91 14.38
CA ARG A 106 -56.29 -8.97 15.42
C ARG A 106 -55.82 -10.41 15.55
N GLU A 107 -54.53 -10.67 15.35
CA GLU A 107 -53.88 -11.81 15.99
C GLU A 107 -52.54 -11.43 16.61
N LYS A 108 -52.45 -11.75 17.90
CA LYS A 108 -51.29 -11.64 18.77
C LYS A 108 -50.25 -12.66 18.31
N THR A 109 -48.97 -12.28 18.30
CA THR A 109 -47.92 -13.29 18.51
C THR A 109 -46.72 -12.70 19.22
N GLN A 110 -46.38 -13.39 20.31
CA GLN A 110 -45.40 -13.09 21.32
C GLN A 110 -43.96 -13.19 20.78
N GLN A 111 -43.10 -12.39 21.42
CA GLN A 111 -41.66 -12.57 21.45
C GLN A 111 -41.30 -14.03 21.79
N LYS A 112 -40.49 -14.67 20.94
CA LYS A 112 -39.68 -15.82 21.33
C LYS A 112 -38.25 -15.62 20.84
N SER A 113 -37.38 -15.39 21.81
CA SER A 113 -35.96 -15.66 21.77
C SER A 113 -35.71 -17.13 21.41
N SER A 114 -34.99 -17.40 20.34
CA SER A 114 -34.53 -18.75 20.00
C SER A 114 -33.00 -18.79 19.95
N ASN A 115 -32.41 -19.24 21.05
CA ASN A 115 -31.15 -19.96 21.02
C ASN A 115 -31.35 -21.24 20.20
N CYS A 116 -30.49 -21.50 19.21
CA CYS A 116 -30.29 -22.85 18.68
C CYS A 116 -28.82 -23.06 18.34
N SER A 117 -28.20 -23.94 19.12
CA SER A 117 -26.99 -24.67 18.82
C SER A 117 -27.29 -25.82 17.84
N GLU A 118 -26.28 -26.10 16.99
CA GLU A 118 -26.04 -27.34 16.23
C GLU A 118 -26.97 -27.70 15.06
N THR A 119 -26.44 -27.55 13.84
CA THR A 119 -26.08 -28.68 12.94
C THR A 119 -25.41 -28.13 11.69
N GLY A 120 -24.27 -28.72 11.32
CA GLY A 120 -23.40 -28.26 10.24
C GLY A 120 -24.02 -28.40 8.86
N LYS A 121 -24.59 -27.31 8.34
CA LYS A 121 -24.65 -27.01 6.91
C LYS A 121 -24.11 -25.60 6.71
N ASN A 122 -23.09 -25.45 5.86
CA ASN A 122 -22.51 -24.16 5.47
C ASN A 122 -23.54 -23.34 4.68
N VAL A 123 -24.52 -22.74 5.35
CA VAL A 123 -25.38 -21.71 4.75
C VAL A 123 -24.54 -20.43 4.70
N GLY A 124 -24.21 -19.98 3.49
CA GLY A 124 -23.42 -18.78 3.29
C GLY A 124 -24.08 -17.57 3.96
N TYR A 125 -23.37 -16.90 4.87
CA TYR A 125 -23.81 -15.64 5.46
C TYR A 125 -23.99 -14.61 4.35
N ASN A 126 -25.25 -14.32 4.00
CA ASN A 126 -25.63 -13.30 3.03
C ASN A 126 -26.52 -12.29 3.76
N PRO A 127 -25.95 -11.22 4.35
CA PRO A 127 -26.74 -10.27 5.11
C PRO A 127 -27.79 -9.64 4.19
N LYS A 128 -29.06 -9.65 4.60
CA LYS A 128 -30.15 -9.09 3.80
C LYS A 128 -30.00 -7.57 3.62
N TYR A 129 -29.38 -6.91 4.59
CA TYR A 129 -29.21 -5.47 4.67
C TYR A 129 -27.73 -5.06 4.61
N LEU A 130 -27.49 -3.83 4.16
CA LEU A 130 -26.21 -3.15 4.32
C LEU A 130 -26.08 -2.69 5.78
N GLN A 131 -24.92 -2.93 6.39
CA GLN A 131 -24.65 -2.46 7.75
C GLN A 131 -24.50 -0.94 7.77
N VAL A 132 -25.03 -0.28 8.80
CA VAL A 132 -24.97 1.19 8.96
C VAL A 132 -23.52 1.70 8.94
N GLN A 133 -22.61 0.99 9.61
CA GLN A 133 -21.17 1.32 9.59
C GLN A 133 -20.59 1.30 8.17
N ARG A 134 -21.01 0.34 7.33
CA ARG A 134 -20.57 0.25 5.94
C ARG A 134 -21.15 1.34 5.06
N TYR A 135 -22.41 1.74 5.29
CA TYR A 135 -22.99 2.90 4.64
C TYR A 135 -22.17 4.17 4.94
N ARG A 136 -21.88 4.43 6.22
CA ARG A 136 -21.04 5.58 6.63
C ARG A 136 -19.63 5.51 6.05
N ALA A 137 -18.99 4.34 6.08
CA ALA A 137 -17.66 4.16 5.50
C ALA A 137 -17.65 4.49 4.00
N LEU A 138 -18.65 4.03 3.23
CA LEU A 138 -18.74 4.28 1.79
C LEU A 138 -19.06 5.75 1.46
N LYS A 139 -19.99 6.35 2.20
CA LYS A 139 -20.51 7.70 1.95
C LYS A 139 -19.63 8.79 2.56
N GLU A 140 -19.39 8.72 3.86
CA GLU A 140 -18.75 9.78 4.65
C GLU A 140 -17.22 9.65 4.61
N GLU A 141 -16.70 8.45 4.89
CA GLU A 141 -15.25 8.18 4.89
C GLU A 141 -14.70 7.93 3.48
N LYS A 142 -15.58 7.91 2.47
CA LYS A 142 -15.26 7.71 1.06
C LYS A 142 -14.50 6.42 0.78
N HIS A 143 -14.74 5.37 1.58
CA HIS A 143 -14.20 4.04 1.33
C HIS A 143 -14.54 3.59 -0.09
N CYS A 144 -13.57 2.99 -0.77
CA CYS A 144 -13.70 2.71 -2.20
C CYS A 144 -13.87 1.24 -2.55
N TYR A 145 -13.88 0.33 -1.57
CA TYR A 145 -14.18 -1.07 -1.82
C TYR A 145 -15.62 -1.38 -1.44
N VAL A 146 -16.27 -2.07 -2.37
CA VAL A 146 -17.58 -2.68 -2.22
C VAL A 146 -17.40 -4.20 -2.33
N TYR A 147 -17.92 -4.93 -1.36
CA TYR A 147 -17.81 -6.37 -1.29
C TYR A 147 -19.01 -7.08 -1.94
N ASP A 148 -18.80 -8.32 -2.39
CA ASP A 148 -19.82 -9.11 -3.06
C ASP A 148 -21.15 -9.24 -2.27
N PHE A 149 -21.09 -9.30 -0.95
CA PHE A 149 -22.24 -9.41 -0.06
C PHE A 149 -22.97 -8.09 0.18
N GLU A 150 -22.42 -6.96 -0.26
CA GLU A 150 -23.01 -5.62 -0.12
C GLU A 150 -23.89 -5.25 -1.32
N VAL A 151 -23.71 -5.95 -2.43
CA VAL A 151 -24.45 -5.74 -3.68
C VAL A 151 -25.79 -6.46 -3.63
N LEU A 152 -26.86 -5.79 -4.06
CA LEU A 152 -28.22 -6.34 -4.06
C LEU A 152 -28.37 -7.53 -5.00
N ASP A 153 -27.99 -7.37 -6.27
CA ASP A 153 -28.10 -8.40 -7.31
C ASP A 153 -26.72 -8.80 -7.86
N ILE A 154 -26.00 -9.52 -7.01
CA ILE A 154 -24.62 -9.94 -7.29
C ILE A 154 -24.53 -11.03 -8.38
N SER A 155 -25.61 -11.79 -8.58
CA SER A 155 -25.75 -12.87 -9.57
C SER A 155 -25.64 -12.34 -11.00
N ASN A 156 -26.37 -11.27 -11.30
CA ASN A 156 -26.44 -10.73 -12.66
C ASN A 156 -25.15 -10.02 -13.10
N LEU A 157 -24.22 -9.75 -12.19
CA LEU A 157 -22.94 -9.14 -12.51
C LEU A 157 -21.92 -10.12 -13.08
N GLY A 158 -22.18 -11.43 -13.04
CA GLY A 158 -21.25 -12.47 -13.52
C GLY A 158 -20.99 -12.44 -15.03
N LYS A 159 -21.89 -11.84 -15.81
CA LYS A 159 -21.79 -11.74 -17.28
C LYS A 159 -20.84 -10.65 -17.78
N TYR A 160 -20.42 -9.74 -16.90
CA TYR A 160 -19.53 -8.64 -17.28
C TYR A 160 -18.07 -8.99 -17.03
N GLU A 161 -17.21 -8.52 -17.93
CA GLU A 161 -15.78 -8.76 -17.81
C GLU A 161 -15.17 -7.99 -16.63
N PRO A 162 -14.14 -8.56 -15.96
CA PRO A 162 -13.32 -7.81 -15.02
C PRO A 162 -12.77 -6.53 -15.63
N GLY A 163 -12.87 -5.42 -14.91
CA GLY A 163 -12.48 -4.09 -15.36
C GLY A 163 -13.60 -3.25 -15.95
N SER A 164 -14.77 -3.84 -16.23
CA SER A 164 -15.94 -3.09 -16.71
C SER A 164 -16.35 -1.98 -15.72
N PHE A 165 -16.71 -0.80 -16.25
CA PHE A 165 -17.15 0.31 -15.42
C PHE A 165 -18.63 0.22 -15.12
N VAL A 166 -18.99 0.54 -13.88
CA VAL A 166 -20.38 0.54 -13.38
C VAL A 166 -20.67 1.81 -12.61
N ASN A 167 -21.92 2.24 -12.65
CA ASN A 167 -22.46 3.31 -11.81
C ASN A 167 -22.94 2.68 -10.51
N VAL A 168 -22.35 3.07 -9.38
CA VAL A 168 -22.71 2.52 -8.07
C VAL A 168 -23.68 3.46 -7.37
N HIS A 169 -24.76 2.89 -6.87
CA HIS A 169 -25.80 3.59 -6.12
C HIS A 169 -26.09 2.87 -4.81
N PHE A 170 -26.51 3.63 -3.80
CA PHE A 170 -27.21 3.05 -2.66
C PHE A 170 -28.61 2.59 -3.08
N TYR A 171 -29.27 1.80 -2.23
CA TYR A 171 -30.61 1.28 -2.49
C TYR A 171 -31.63 2.39 -2.76
N ASN A 172 -31.56 3.48 -1.98
CA ASN A 172 -32.38 4.69 -2.11
C ASN A 172 -32.07 5.55 -3.36
N LYS A 173 -31.35 5.02 -4.35
CA LYS A 173 -30.91 5.68 -5.59
C LYS A 173 -29.90 6.82 -5.39
N GLU A 174 -29.40 7.03 -4.18
CA GLU A 174 -28.31 7.98 -3.95
C GLU A 174 -27.04 7.53 -4.71
N ARG A 175 -26.43 8.48 -5.44
CA ARG A 175 -25.26 8.25 -6.30
C ARG A 175 -23.99 8.11 -5.44
N LEU A 176 -23.25 7.02 -5.60
CA LEU A 176 -22.01 6.78 -4.87
C LEU A 176 -20.75 7.02 -5.72
N GLY A 177 -20.83 6.75 -7.03
CA GLY A 177 -19.77 7.03 -7.99
C GLY A 177 -19.56 5.94 -9.03
N ILE A 178 -18.40 5.96 -9.70
CA ILE A 178 -18.02 5.03 -10.75
C ILE A 178 -17.03 4.00 -10.20
N GLY A 179 -17.32 2.73 -10.43
CA GLY A 179 -16.48 1.62 -9.98
C GLY A 179 -16.01 0.71 -11.10
N MET A 180 -14.87 0.04 -10.88
CA MET A 180 -14.39 -1.06 -11.70
C MET A 180 -14.89 -2.39 -11.13
N LEU A 181 -15.66 -3.13 -11.92
CA LEU A 181 -16.26 -4.41 -11.55
C LEU A 181 -15.28 -5.57 -11.71
N ASN A 182 -15.28 -6.53 -10.78
CA ASN A 182 -14.61 -7.81 -10.90
C ASN A 182 -15.28 -8.89 -10.03
N ARG A 183 -16.07 -9.77 -10.66
CA ARG A 183 -16.70 -10.92 -9.97
C ARG A 183 -15.74 -12.05 -9.59
N LYS A 184 -14.48 -12.00 -10.05
CA LYS A 184 -13.42 -12.95 -9.64
C LYS A 184 -12.78 -12.58 -8.29
N SER A 185 -13.21 -11.49 -7.66
CA SER A 185 -12.72 -10.99 -6.37
C SER A 185 -13.83 -10.89 -5.33
N ASN A 186 -13.47 -10.95 -4.04
CA ASN A 186 -14.38 -10.62 -2.94
C ASN A 186 -14.67 -9.11 -2.91
N ILE A 187 -13.68 -8.30 -3.27
CA ILE A 187 -13.87 -6.86 -3.54
C ILE A 187 -14.42 -6.77 -4.96
N VAL A 188 -15.74 -6.83 -5.06
CA VAL A 188 -16.41 -6.92 -6.36
C VAL A 188 -16.33 -5.61 -7.13
N ILE A 189 -16.38 -4.46 -6.45
CA ILE A 189 -16.29 -3.16 -7.08
C ILE A 189 -15.26 -2.30 -6.36
N ARG A 190 -14.38 -1.68 -7.15
CA ARG A 190 -13.43 -0.67 -6.69
C ARG A 190 -13.86 0.69 -7.24
N ILE A 191 -14.38 1.55 -6.38
CA ILE A 191 -14.76 2.91 -6.73
C ILE A 191 -13.49 3.67 -7.10
N ILE A 192 -13.48 4.20 -8.32
CA ILE A 192 -12.37 4.98 -8.87
C ILE A 192 -12.71 6.45 -8.95
N GLU A 193 -13.98 6.83 -9.10
CA GLU A 193 -14.40 8.22 -9.24
C GLU A 193 -15.71 8.43 -8.48
N LYS A 194 -15.90 9.60 -7.86
CA LYS A 194 -17.10 9.91 -7.08
C LYS A 194 -18.14 10.65 -7.90
N ASP A 195 -17.71 11.45 -8.87
CA ASP A 195 -18.62 12.03 -9.86
C ASP A 195 -19.11 10.94 -10.83
N ILE A 196 -20.37 10.57 -10.70
CA ILE A 196 -20.98 9.49 -11.48
C ILE A 196 -21.17 9.86 -12.95
N GLU A 197 -21.23 11.14 -13.29
CA GLU A 197 -21.46 11.61 -14.67
C GLU A 197 -20.17 11.64 -15.48
N LYS A 198 -19.02 11.56 -14.82
CA LYS A 198 -17.71 11.70 -15.47
C LYS A 198 -17.48 10.61 -16.52
N VAL A 199 -16.95 11.03 -17.66
CA VAL A 199 -16.48 10.12 -18.70
C VAL A 199 -15.18 9.47 -18.25
N ILE A 200 -15.10 8.14 -18.35
CA ILE A 200 -13.88 7.38 -18.07
C ILE A 200 -13.35 6.84 -19.39
N ASP A 201 -12.14 7.24 -19.73
CA ASP A 201 -11.43 6.91 -20.96
C ASP A 201 -9.92 6.74 -20.69
N ASP A 202 -9.13 6.57 -21.75
CA ASP A 202 -7.68 6.50 -21.63
C ASP A 202 -7.09 7.74 -20.94
N GLN A 203 -7.59 8.93 -21.30
CA GLN A 203 -7.08 10.20 -20.80
C GLN A 203 -7.29 10.35 -19.29
N PHE A 204 -8.39 9.82 -18.74
CA PHE A 204 -8.61 9.73 -17.30
C PHE A 204 -7.47 8.99 -16.58
N PHE A 205 -7.05 7.84 -17.09
CA PHE A 205 -5.96 7.06 -16.50
C PHE A 205 -4.60 7.71 -16.72
N VAL A 206 -4.34 8.26 -17.92
CA VAL A 206 -3.10 9.00 -18.21
C VAL A 206 -2.96 10.18 -17.25
N LYS A 207 -4.02 10.97 -17.06
CA LYS A 207 -4.00 12.11 -16.13
C LYS A 207 -3.61 11.68 -14.72
N ARG A 208 -4.28 10.65 -14.16
CA ARG A 208 -3.98 10.16 -12.81
C ARG A 208 -2.55 9.65 -12.66
N LEU A 209 -2.04 8.97 -13.69
CA LEU A 209 -0.65 8.51 -13.72
C LEU A 209 0.32 9.68 -13.65
N TYR A 210 0.14 10.70 -14.50
CA TYR A 210 1.00 11.89 -14.51
C TYR A 210 0.90 12.68 -13.20
N GLU A 211 -0.28 12.81 -12.61
CA GLU A 211 -0.45 13.42 -11.29
C GLU A 211 0.32 12.65 -10.20
N SER A 212 0.30 11.31 -10.24
CA SER A 212 1.07 10.45 -9.32
C SER A 212 2.57 10.67 -9.46
N VAL A 213 3.07 10.68 -10.69
CA VAL A 213 4.48 10.91 -10.99
C VAL A 213 4.89 12.32 -10.55
N LYS A 214 4.12 13.34 -10.94
CA LYS A 214 4.36 14.73 -10.56
C LYS A 214 4.49 14.90 -9.04
N ARG A 215 3.64 14.24 -8.24
CA ARG A 215 3.77 14.26 -6.77
C ARG A 215 5.15 13.81 -6.31
N ARG A 216 5.72 12.72 -6.86
CA ARG A 216 7.05 12.23 -6.46
C ARG A 216 8.15 13.18 -6.92
N PHE A 217 8.03 13.69 -8.13
CA PHE A 217 8.97 14.66 -8.70
C PHE A 217 9.05 15.93 -7.84
N MET A 218 7.90 16.46 -7.41
CA MET A 218 7.86 17.62 -6.52
C MET A 218 8.37 17.32 -5.11
N TYR A 219 7.91 16.24 -4.46
CA TYR A 219 8.18 16.02 -3.03
C TYR A 219 9.48 15.27 -2.73
N ILE A 220 9.98 14.44 -3.66
CA ILE A 220 11.18 13.62 -3.45
C ILE A 220 12.38 14.22 -4.18
N TYR A 221 12.20 14.65 -5.42
CA TYR A 221 13.30 15.10 -6.28
C TYR A 221 13.37 16.62 -6.44
N ASN A 222 12.36 17.36 -6.00
CA ASN A 222 12.24 18.81 -6.14
C ASN A 222 12.44 19.32 -7.58
N ILE A 223 11.90 18.58 -8.57
CA ILE A 223 12.05 18.88 -10.00
C ILE A 223 10.68 18.88 -10.67
N SER A 224 10.52 19.71 -11.70
CA SER A 224 9.34 19.73 -12.55
C SER A 224 9.29 18.49 -13.45
N LEU A 225 8.11 17.86 -13.57
CA LEU A 225 7.91 16.75 -14.49
C LEU A 225 8.16 17.19 -15.95
N TYR A 226 7.78 18.42 -16.29
CA TYR A 226 8.01 18.98 -17.63
C TYR A 226 9.50 19.06 -17.96
N ASP A 227 10.30 19.62 -17.04
CA ASP A 227 11.75 19.77 -17.23
C ASP A 227 12.43 18.40 -17.35
N TYR A 228 12.03 17.43 -16.53
CA TYR A 228 12.53 16.06 -16.64
C TYR A 228 12.19 15.41 -17.99
N ILE A 229 11.01 15.66 -18.56
CA ILE A 229 10.63 15.06 -19.84
C ILE A 229 11.38 15.71 -21.02
N HIS A 230 11.61 17.02 -20.96
CA HIS A 230 12.15 17.78 -22.10
C HIS A 230 13.66 18.09 -22.02
N SER A 231 14.29 18.00 -20.85
CA SER A 231 15.72 18.26 -20.68
C SER A 231 16.51 16.96 -20.57
N LEU A 232 17.32 16.68 -21.61
CA LEU A 232 18.23 15.52 -21.62
C LEU A 232 19.29 15.61 -20.51
N ASN A 233 19.78 16.82 -20.19
CA ASN A 233 20.77 17.01 -19.14
C ASN A 233 20.22 16.57 -17.78
N ILE A 234 19.02 17.04 -17.44
CA ILE A 234 18.31 16.65 -16.20
C ILE A 234 18.12 15.12 -16.15
N ARG A 235 17.68 14.51 -17.26
CA ARG A 235 17.49 13.05 -17.33
C ARG A 235 18.77 12.26 -17.07
N ASN A 236 19.91 12.74 -17.57
CA ASN A 236 21.18 12.05 -17.46
C ASN A 236 21.84 12.20 -16.09
N GLU A 237 21.60 13.34 -15.41
CA GLU A 237 22.20 13.63 -14.09
C GLU A 237 21.43 12.99 -12.93
N ILE A 238 20.14 12.70 -13.09
CA ILE A 238 19.30 12.22 -11.98
C ILE A 238 19.19 10.70 -11.93
N MET A 239 19.37 10.17 -10.72
CA MET A 239 19.03 8.79 -10.40
C MET A 239 17.68 8.71 -9.69
N LEU A 240 16.72 8.01 -10.30
CA LEU A 240 15.38 7.84 -9.76
C LEU A 240 15.24 6.49 -9.05
N PHE A 241 15.01 6.51 -7.74
CA PHE A 241 14.73 5.32 -6.94
C PHE A 241 13.56 5.56 -5.97
N CYS A 242 12.34 5.30 -6.44
CA CYS A 242 11.15 5.44 -5.60
C CYS A 242 9.96 4.64 -6.13
N GLN A 243 8.90 4.62 -5.32
CA GLN A 243 7.59 4.17 -5.76
C GLN A 243 6.83 5.34 -6.42
N MET A 244 6.74 5.30 -7.75
CA MET A 244 6.07 6.31 -8.57
C MET A 244 4.54 6.24 -8.49
N VAL A 245 3.98 5.04 -8.30
CA VAL A 245 2.54 4.83 -8.13
C VAL A 245 2.28 3.90 -6.95
N ASN A 246 1.39 4.33 -6.06
CA ASN A 246 0.98 3.65 -4.83
C ASN A 246 -0.52 3.37 -4.80
N SER A 247 -1.00 2.65 -5.82
CA SER A 247 -2.32 2.03 -5.85
C SER A 247 -3.44 3.03 -5.50
N PHE A 248 -4.19 2.74 -4.43
CA PHE A 248 -5.31 3.53 -3.97
C PHE A 248 -4.94 4.98 -3.62
N ASN A 249 -3.76 5.20 -3.02
CA ASN A 249 -3.28 6.52 -2.61
C ASN A 249 -3.03 7.45 -3.81
N ASP A 250 -2.92 6.89 -5.01
CA ASP A 250 -2.75 7.62 -6.26
C ASP A 250 -3.94 7.48 -7.21
N TYR A 251 -5.11 7.10 -6.67
CA TYR A 251 -6.35 6.95 -7.43
C TYR A 251 -6.28 5.92 -8.58
N LEU A 252 -5.35 4.96 -8.49
CA LEU A 252 -5.15 3.89 -9.46
C LEU A 252 -5.19 2.54 -8.71
N PRO A 253 -6.35 2.13 -8.15
CA PRO A 253 -6.42 1.01 -7.24
C PRO A 253 -5.90 -0.28 -7.88
N GLY A 254 -4.85 -0.81 -7.27
CA GLY A 254 -4.14 -2.02 -7.65
C GLY A 254 -2.97 -1.81 -8.62
N LEU A 255 -2.66 -0.60 -9.04
CA LEU A 255 -1.43 -0.33 -9.79
C LEU A 255 -0.32 0.11 -8.83
N VAL A 256 0.81 -0.59 -8.84
CA VAL A 256 2.01 -0.19 -8.12
C VAL A 256 3.18 -0.12 -9.09
N VAL A 257 3.92 0.99 -9.08
CA VAL A 257 5.05 1.20 -10.00
C VAL A 257 6.25 1.63 -9.18
N HIS A 258 7.34 0.89 -9.31
CA HIS A 258 8.65 1.22 -8.76
C HIS A 258 9.62 1.54 -9.90
N ILE A 259 10.45 2.55 -9.69
CA ILE A 259 11.57 2.87 -10.58
C ILE A 259 12.88 2.54 -9.87
N PHE A 260 13.74 1.81 -10.59
CA PHE A 260 15.09 1.47 -10.20
C PHE A 260 16.05 2.02 -11.26
N HIS A 261 16.21 3.35 -11.26
CA HIS A 261 16.92 4.11 -12.29
C HIS A 261 16.42 3.80 -13.71
N LYS A 262 17.14 2.98 -14.48
CA LYS A 262 16.81 2.60 -15.87
C LYS A 262 15.85 1.40 -15.98
N SER A 263 15.34 0.90 -14.87
CA SER A 263 14.44 -0.25 -14.83
C SER A 263 13.12 0.09 -14.15
N LEU A 264 12.00 -0.36 -14.71
CA LEU A 264 10.66 -0.22 -14.11
C LEU A 264 10.12 -1.57 -13.65
N PHE A 265 9.63 -1.62 -12.41
CA PHE A 265 8.85 -2.75 -11.90
C PHE A 265 7.40 -2.33 -11.69
N ILE A 266 6.51 -2.88 -12.51
CA ILE A 266 5.08 -2.60 -12.51
C ILE A 266 4.36 -3.81 -11.93
N ARG A 267 3.57 -3.61 -10.88
CA ARG A 267 2.77 -4.66 -10.25
C ARG A 267 1.29 -4.34 -10.36
N TYR A 268 0.55 -5.30 -10.90
CA TYR A 268 -0.91 -5.26 -10.99
C TYR A 268 -1.52 -6.15 -9.90
N ASP A 269 -2.05 -5.53 -8.85
CA ASP A 269 -2.63 -6.21 -7.68
C ASP A 269 -4.10 -6.61 -7.87
N ASN A 270 -4.71 -6.31 -9.01
CA ASN A 270 -6.05 -6.79 -9.37
C ASN A 270 -6.22 -6.94 -10.89
N ILE A 271 -7.16 -7.79 -11.29
CA ILE A 271 -7.40 -8.09 -12.72
C ILE A 271 -8.08 -6.91 -13.44
N SER A 272 -8.87 -6.10 -12.72
CA SER A 272 -9.60 -4.96 -13.28
C SER A 272 -8.66 -3.91 -13.89
N ILE A 273 -7.64 -3.50 -13.15
CA ILE A 273 -6.66 -2.50 -13.58
C ILE A 273 -5.67 -3.09 -14.58
N GLN A 274 -5.41 -4.40 -14.50
CA GLN A 274 -4.58 -5.13 -15.47
C GLN A 274 -5.17 -5.11 -16.89
N LYS A 275 -6.51 -5.04 -17.05
CA LYS A 275 -7.16 -4.86 -18.37
C LYS A 275 -6.69 -3.60 -19.11
N TYR A 276 -6.23 -2.59 -18.38
CA TYR A 276 -5.79 -1.30 -18.91
C TYR A 276 -4.26 -1.15 -18.90
N ASN A 277 -3.52 -2.25 -18.77
CA ASN A 277 -2.05 -2.24 -18.68
C ASN A 277 -1.38 -1.54 -19.87
N TYR A 278 -1.92 -1.68 -21.09
CA TYR A 278 -1.40 -1.04 -22.30
C TYR A 278 -1.29 0.48 -22.19
N ILE A 279 -2.14 1.13 -21.38
CA ILE A 279 -2.07 2.58 -21.12
C ILE A 279 -0.87 2.88 -20.24
N PHE A 280 -0.78 2.20 -19.10
CA PHE A 280 0.25 2.48 -18.09
C PHE A 280 1.63 2.11 -18.60
N GLU A 281 1.80 0.92 -19.18
CA GLU A 281 3.09 0.46 -19.72
C GLU A 281 3.60 1.42 -20.80
N LYS A 282 2.72 1.85 -21.73
CA LYS A 282 3.06 2.80 -22.79
C LYS A 282 3.42 4.19 -22.25
N GLU A 283 2.64 4.73 -21.33
CA GLU A 283 2.89 6.07 -20.79
C GLU A 283 4.11 6.09 -19.88
N LEU A 284 4.34 5.05 -19.09
CA LEU A 284 5.56 4.92 -18.29
C LEU A 284 6.82 4.79 -19.16
N ASP A 285 6.75 4.04 -20.26
CA ASP A 285 7.85 3.93 -21.23
C ASP A 285 8.17 5.29 -21.86
N LYS A 286 7.15 6.09 -22.18
CA LYS A 286 7.35 7.47 -22.67
C LYS A 286 7.96 8.40 -21.62
N ILE A 287 7.45 8.37 -20.39
CA ILE A 287 7.90 9.28 -19.32
C ILE A 287 9.35 9.00 -18.94
N PHE A 288 9.73 7.72 -18.78
CA PHE A 288 11.01 7.35 -18.20
C PHE A 288 12.02 6.79 -19.20
N SER A 289 11.57 6.37 -20.39
CA SER A 289 12.41 5.74 -21.42
C SER A 289 13.33 4.65 -20.84
N PRO A 290 12.81 3.71 -20.03
CA PRO A 290 13.62 2.72 -19.32
C PRO A 290 14.31 1.74 -20.29
N LYS A 291 15.42 1.16 -19.83
CA LYS A 291 16.09 0.02 -20.48
C LYS A 291 15.27 -1.26 -20.30
N ASN A 292 14.73 -1.48 -19.10
CA ASN A 292 13.98 -2.70 -18.78
C ASN A 292 12.61 -2.39 -18.16
N ILE A 293 11.61 -3.20 -18.47
CA ILE A 293 10.29 -3.16 -17.85
C ILE A 293 9.89 -4.57 -17.43
N TYR A 294 9.54 -4.71 -16.16
CA TYR A 294 9.07 -5.96 -15.58
C TYR A 294 7.67 -5.77 -15.03
N CYS A 295 6.77 -6.64 -15.44
CA CYS A 295 5.36 -6.63 -15.09
C CYS A 295 5.02 -7.85 -14.25
N LYS A 296 4.66 -7.64 -12.98
CA LYS A 296 4.10 -8.67 -12.11
C LYS A 296 2.57 -8.63 -12.20
N LYS A 297 1.98 -9.64 -12.84
CA LYS A 297 0.55 -9.73 -13.18
C LYS A 297 -0.12 -10.88 -12.45
N ILE A 298 -1.43 -10.81 -12.22
CA ILE A 298 -2.20 -11.93 -11.67
C ILE A 298 -2.55 -12.89 -12.80
N SER A 299 -2.21 -14.17 -12.64
CA SER A 299 -2.51 -15.25 -13.59
C SER A 299 -3.62 -16.19 -13.11
N SER A 300 -4.09 -16.04 -11.87
CA SER A 300 -5.12 -16.89 -11.28
C SER A 300 -6.55 -16.59 -11.78
N LYS A 301 -7.38 -17.64 -11.87
CA LYS A 301 -8.82 -17.54 -12.15
C LYS A 301 -9.60 -16.76 -11.08
N LYS A 302 -9.12 -16.77 -9.83
CA LYS A 302 -9.69 -16.00 -8.72
C LYS A 302 -8.64 -15.03 -8.21
N GLU A 303 -9.05 -13.80 -7.98
CA GLU A 303 -8.18 -12.78 -7.41
C GLU A 303 -7.96 -13.09 -5.92
N LYS A 304 -6.74 -13.52 -5.59
CA LYS A 304 -6.31 -13.83 -4.24
C LYS A 304 -4.92 -13.26 -4.04
N ARG A 305 -4.77 -12.39 -3.04
CA ARG A 305 -3.47 -11.83 -2.64
C ARG A 305 -2.78 -12.68 -1.56
N ALA A 306 -3.53 -13.56 -0.91
CA ALA A 306 -3.16 -14.17 0.36
C ALA A 306 -2.44 -15.54 0.25
N GLN A 307 -2.02 -16.01 -0.93
CA GLN A 307 -1.25 -17.26 -1.06
C GLN A 307 0.23 -17.03 -1.41
N GLY A 308 0.84 -15.98 -0.83
CA GLY A 308 2.28 -15.78 -0.88
C GLY A 308 2.85 -15.48 -2.27
N GLY A 309 2.03 -15.03 -3.21
CA GLY A 309 2.47 -14.61 -4.54
C GLY A 309 2.42 -15.71 -5.61
N LYS A 310 1.96 -16.93 -5.30
CA LYS A 310 1.84 -18.04 -6.27
C LYS A 310 0.89 -17.73 -7.44
N GLU A 311 -0.05 -16.82 -7.23
CA GLU A 311 -1.03 -16.42 -8.23
C GLU A 311 -0.53 -15.36 -9.20
N TYR A 312 0.74 -14.96 -9.09
CA TYR A 312 1.35 -13.95 -9.93
C TYR A 312 2.33 -14.59 -10.91
N THR A 313 2.47 -13.95 -12.07
CA THR A 313 3.55 -14.21 -13.03
C THR A 313 4.38 -12.95 -13.18
N LEU A 314 5.67 -13.12 -13.41
CA LEU A 314 6.56 -12.04 -13.84
C LEU A 314 6.77 -12.14 -15.34
N GLU A 315 6.53 -11.04 -16.03
CA GLU A 315 6.76 -10.89 -17.45
C GLU A 315 7.72 -9.74 -17.66
N GLN A 316 8.79 -9.94 -18.43
CA GLN A 316 9.66 -8.86 -18.86
C GLN A 316 9.18 -8.35 -20.22
N THR A 317 8.60 -7.16 -20.25
CA THR A 317 7.99 -6.60 -21.48
C THR A 317 8.97 -5.76 -22.29
N LYS A 318 10.10 -5.34 -21.68
CA LYS A 318 11.17 -4.61 -22.36
C LYS A 318 12.54 -4.99 -21.77
N GLY A 319 13.54 -5.08 -22.64
CA GLY A 319 14.91 -5.44 -22.28
C GLY A 319 15.07 -6.94 -21.96
N ASN A 320 16.29 -7.33 -21.57
CA ASN A 320 16.66 -8.71 -21.24
C ASN A 320 17.52 -8.82 -19.96
N ASP A 321 17.75 -7.70 -19.29
CA ASP A 321 18.53 -7.65 -18.05
C ASP A 321 17.67 -8.20 -16.91
N LEU A 322 18.23 -8.98 -16.00
CA LEU A 322 17.53 -9.44 -14.78
C LEU A 322 18.15 -8.85 -13.51
N GLU A 323 19.28 -8.16 -13.66
CA GLU A 323 19.97 -7.51 -12.56
C GLU A 323 19.34 -6.15 -12.28
N LEU A 324 19.08 -5.88 -11.01
CA LEU A 324 18.58 -4.61 -10.53
C LEU A 324 19.54 -4.07 -9.49
N TYR A 325 19.77 -2.76 -9.60
CA TYR A 325 20.58 -2.01 -8.67
C TYR A 325 19.71 -0.91 -8.05
N TYR A 326 19.87 -0.72 -6.75
CA TYR A 326 19.24 0.34 -5.98
C TYR A 326 20.32 1.08 -5.20
N SER A 327 20.42 2.39 -5.40
CA SER A 327 21.39 3.21 -4.68
C SER A 327 20.72 4.21 -3.74
N GLU A 328 21.32 4.38 -2.57
CA GLU A 328 20.86 5.28 -1.52
C GLU A 328 22.02 5.61 -0.58
N ASN A 329 22.25 6.90 -0.27
CA ASN A 329 23.24 7.35 0.71
C ASN A 329 24.62 6.70 0.52
N ASP A 330 25.12 6.71 -0.71
CA ASP A 330 26.39 6.10 -1.16
C ASP A 330 26.47 4.57 -1.07
N LEU A 331 25.38 3.91 -0.65
CA LEU A 331 25.23 2.46 -0.70
C LEU A 331 24.59 2.04 -2.01
N THR A 332 25.01 0.89 -2.52
CA THR A 332 24.42 0.24 -3.69
C THR A 332 24.04 -1.20 -3.37
N PHE A 333 22.78 -1.54 -3.64
CA PHE A 333 22.20 -2.85 -3.40
C PHE A 333 21.85 -3.51 -4.73
N TYR A 334 22.30 -4.73 -4.89
CA TYR A 334 21.98 -5.64 -5.97
C TYR A 334 20.81 -6.57 -5.59
N ASN A 335 19.95 -6.84 -6.57
CA ASN A 335 19.00 -7.94 -6.54
C ASN A 335 18.83 -8.50 -7.96
N ASN A 336 18.41 -9.75 -8.08
CA ASN A 336 18.06 -10.37 -9.34
C ASN A 336 16.55 -10.68 -9.37
N ILE A 337 15.86 -10.14 -10.37
CA ILE A 337 14.39 -10.18 -10.45
C ILE A 337 13.83 -11.51 -10.99
N THR A 338 14.34 -12.64 -10.50
CA THR A 338 13.80 -13.98 -10.85
C THR A 338 12.70 -14.44 -9.90
N ASN A 339 12.52 -13.81 -8.74
CA ASN A 339 11.55 -14.22 -7.73
C ASN A 339 10.51 -13.12 -7.46
N ILE A 340 9.24 -13.51 -7.49
CA ILE A 340 8.09 -12.64 -7.23
C ILE A 340 7.59 -12.68 -5.79
N SER A 341 8.07 -13.61 -4.96
CA SER A 341 7.54 -13.82 -3.61
C SER A 341 7.95 -12.74 -2.61
N TYR A 342 9.05 -12.03 -2.89
CA TYR A 342 9.62 -11.00 -2.02
C TYR A 342 9.58 -9.63 -2.69
N ASN A 343 9.70 -8.57 -1.88
CA ASN A 343 9.91 -7.23 -2.40
C ASN A 343 11.30 -7.16 -3.03
N VAL A 344 11.43 -6.49 -4.19
CA VAL A 344 12.74 -6.32 -4.83
C VAL A 344 13.68 -5.54 -3.90
N PHE A 345 13.22 -4.39 -3.40
CA PHE A 345 13.93 -3.60 -2.38
C PHE A 345 12.94 -2.94 -1.42
N HIS A 346 13.37 -2.65 -0.19
CA HIS A 346 12.60 -1.91 0.81
C HIS A 346 12.68 -0.38 0.59
N LEU A 347 12.07 0.09 -0.52
CA LEU A 347 12.13 1.50 -0.93
C LEU A 347 11.41 2.50 -0.01
N GLN A 348 10.46 2.04 0.81
CA GLN A 348 9.66 2.93 1.67
C GLN A 348 10.38 3.27 2.99
N ASN A 349 11.36 2.46 3.40
CA ASN A 349 11.99 2.52 4.71
C ASN A 349 13.33 3.27 4.73
N LYS A 350 13.50 4.25 3.83
CA LYS A 350 14.71 5.06 3.70
C LYS A 350 15.08 5.77 5.01
N GLN A 351 14.07 6.39 5.62
CA GLN A 351 14.22 7.14 6.87
C GLN A 351 14.55 6.23 8.05
N ASP A 352 13.96 5.03 8.11
CA ASP A 352 14.23 4.05 9.16
C ASP A 352 15.70 3.60 9.12
N ARG A 353 16.24 3.37 7.92
CA ARG A 353 17.66 3.02 7.72
C ARG A 353 18.60 4.14 8.14
N LEU A 354 18.31 5.38 7.73
CA LEU A 354 19.05 6.57 8.15
C LEU A 354 19.01 6.76 9.67
N PHE A 355 17.87 6.50 10.29
CA PHE A 355 17.73 6.58 11.74
C PHE A 355 18.60 5.53 12.44
N LEU A 356 18.55 4.27 11.97
CA LEU A 356 19.34 3.18 12.55
C LEU A 356 20.85 3.39 12.37
N GLN A 357 21.28 3.99 11.26
CA GLN A 357 22.68 4.40 11.06
C GLN A 357 23.20 5.28 12.20
N ASN A 358 22.36 6.15 12.75
CA ASN A 358 22.75 7.05 13.84
C ASN A 358 22.68 6.42 15.24
N LEU A 359 22.10 5.22 15.36
CA LEU A 359 21.98 4.51 16.64
C LEU A 359 23.11 3.50 16.87
N CYS A 360 23.80 3.08 15.81
CA CYS A 360 24.73 1.97 15.86
C CYS A 360 26.12 2.38 16.39
N ASP A 361 26.24 2.50 17.71
CA ASP A 361 27.52 2.67 18.38
C ASP A 361 28.13 1.30 18.77
N SER A 362 29.13 0.84 18.01
CA SER A 362 30.03 -0.31 18.31
C SER A 362 29.41 -1.67 18.71
N SER A 363 28.09 -1.81 18.63
CA SER A 363 27.36 -2.97 19.14
C SER A 363 27.22 -4.09 18.11
N ASN A 364 27.10 -5.33 18.58
CA ASN A 364 26.71 -6.46 17.73
C ASN A 364 25.29 -6.27 17.22
N VAL A 365 25.06 -6.53 15.93
CA VAL A 365 23.78 -6.31 15.25
C VAL A 365 23.25 -7.62 14.70
N LEU A 366 21.99 -7.93 15.00
CA LEU A 366 21.24 -9.02 14.37
C LEU A 366 20.10 -8.45 13.54
N ASN A 367 20.03 -8.82 12.27
CA ASN A 367 18.92 -8.46 11.40
C ASN A 367 18.17 -9.71 10.96
N ILE A 368 16.91 -9.83 11.38
CA ILE A 368 16.06 -10.97 11.08
C ILE A 368 15.15 -10.58 9.90
N ASN A 369 15.16 -11.40 8.85
CA ASN A 369 14.37 -11.19 7.62
C ASN A 369 14.70 -9.88 6.87
N GLY A 370 15.96 -9.46 6.88
CA GLY A 370 16.44 -8.19 6.30
C GLY A 370 16.46 -8.08 4.77
N ASN A 371 15.69 -8.90 4.04
CA ASN A 371 15.67 -8.97 2.57
C ASN A 371 17.08 -9.09 1.97
N VAL A 372 17.54 -8.13 1.15
CA VAL A 372 18.87 -8.17 0.51
C VAL A 372 19.94 -7.48 1.35
N GLY A 373 19.68 -7.32 2.65
CA GLY A 373 20.61 -6.76 3.62
C GLY A 373 20.52 -5.25 3.77
N GLU A 374 19.49 -4.56 3.24
CA GLU A 374 19.47 -3.10 3.18
C GLU A 374 19.65 -2.44 4.55
N TYR A 375 19.00 -2.98 5.58
CA TYR A 375 19.08 -2.45 6.94
C TYR A 375 20.45 -2.70 7.60
N ILE A 376 20.93 -3.94 7.55
CA ILE A 376 22.15 -4.32 8.27
C ILE A 376 23.40 -3.72 7.64
N ILE A 377 23.45 -3.68 6.30
CA ILE A 377 24.55 -3.03 5.58
C ILE A 377 24.50 -1.54 5.83
N SER A 378 23.32 -0.93 5.85
CA SER A 378 23.17 0.48 6.17
C SER A 378 23.71 0.80 7.57
N THR A 379 23.35 0.04 8.60
CA THR A 379 23.89 0.21 9.96
C THR A 379 25.39 -0.05 10.06
N CYS A 380 25.92 -0.89 9.17
CA CYS A 380 27.33 -1.22 9.11
C CYS A 380 28.15 -0.25 8.24
N PHE A 381 27.50 0.63 7.50
CA PHE A 381 28.21 1.57 6.63
C PHE A 381 28.82 2.72 7.43
N SER A 382 30.13 2.93 7.29
CA SER A 382 30.82 4.11 7.83
C SER A 382 30.96 5.14 6.71
N GLN A 383 30.30 6.30 6.84
CA GLN A 383 30.38 7.36 5.84
C GLN A 383 31.75 8.07 5.80
N ASN A 384 32.60 7.87 6.80
CA ASN A 384 33.93 8.49 6.86
C ASN A 384 34.95 7.63 6.12
N GLY A 385 35.01 7.77 4.80
CA GLY A 385 35.99 7.15 3.93
C GLY A 385 37.44 7.57 4.22
N GLY A 386 38.03 7.08 5.30
CA GLY A 386 39.48 7.24 5.55
C GLY A 386 39.92 7.69 6.93
N THR A 387 39.06 7.66 7.96
CA THR A 387 39.58 7.64 9.33
C THR A 387 39.10 6.38 10.03
N SER A 388 40.04 5.45 10.17
CA SER A 388 40.11 4.35 11.12
C SER A 388 39.99 4.82 12.58
N ASN A 389 38.98 5.62 12.90
CA ASN A 389 38.70 6.12 14.25
C ASN A 389 37.53 5.40 14.91
N PHE A 390 36.72 4.66 14.15
CA PHE A 390 36.21 3.40 14.70
C PHE A 390 37.33 2.41 14.48
N GLY A 391 38.18 2.29 15.50
CA GLY A 391 39.11 1.19 15.61
C GLY A 391 38.38 -0.11 15.30
N ASN A 392 39.17 -1.06 14.84
CA ASN A 392 38.85 -2.44 14.48
C ASN A 392 38.19 -3.22 15.64
N THR A 393 37.09 -2.70 16.23
CA THR A 393 36.26 -3.42 17.18
C THR A 393 35.50 -4.43 16.34
N GLU A 394 35.84 -5.70 16.55
CA GLU A 394 35.24 -6.88 15.92
C GLU A 394 33.75 -6.94 16.22
N ARG A 395 32.96 -6.08 15.56
CA ARG A 395 31.50 -6.10 15.69
C ARG A 395 30.97 -7.25 14.85
N VAL A 396 30.11 -8.04 15.46
CA VAL A 396 29.42 -9.14 14.78
C VAL A 396 28.11 -8.59 14.22
N ALA A 397 27.99 -8.60 12.89
CA ALA A 397 26.77 -8.23 12.18
C ALA A 397 26.23 -9.46 11.45
N ILE A 398 25.08 -9.98 11.88
CA ILE A 398 24.47 -11.18 11.32
C ILE A 398 23.13 -10.84 10.66
N LEU A 399 23.00 -11.16 9.37
CA LEU A 399 21.70 -11.23 8.71
C LEU A 399 21.17 -12.66 8.83
N LEU A 400 20.11 -12.86 9.59
CA LEU A 400 19.40 -14.13 9.67
C LEU A 400 18.22 -14.16 8.70
N SER A 401 18.25 -15.07 7.73
CA SER A 401 17.27 -15.17 6.64
C SER A 401 16.78 -16.60 6.44
N ASP A 402 15.47 -16.74 6.17
CA ASP A 402 14.84 -18.01 5.76
C ASP A 402 14.84 -18.22 4.25
N CYS A 403 15.53 -17.35 3.51
CA CYS A 403 15.63 -17.42 2.06
C CYS A 403 17.09 -17.40 1.62
N VAL A 404 17.54 -18.52 1.02
CA VAL A 404 18.90 -18.70 0.48
C VAL A 404 19.28 -17.59 -0.51
N LYS A 405 18.37 -17.21 -1.42
CA LYS A 405 18.63 -16.16 -2.43
C LYS A 405 18.91 -14.81 -1.77
N ASN A 406 18.07 -14.43 -0.80
CA ASN A 406 18.22 -13.18 -0.07
C ASN A 406 19.51 -13.14 0.74
N ALA A 407 19.88 -14.27 1.37
CA ALA A 407 21.16 -14.40 2.05
C ALA A 407 22.35 -14.19 1.09
N SER A 408 22.33 -14.86 -0.07
CA SER A 408 23.37 -14.69 -1.10
C SER A 408 23.44 -13.27 -1.66
N TYR A 409 22.29 -12.61 -1.88
CA TYR A 409 22.27 -11.21 -2.31
C TYR A 409 22.83 -10.28 -1.23
N ALA A 410 22.55 -10.55 0.03
CA ALA A 410 23.09 -9.77 1.13
C ALA A 410 24.62 -9.90 1.26
N GLU A 411 25.19 -11.09 1.07
CA GLU A 411 26.65 -11.28 1.03
C GLU A 411 27.30 -10.51 -0.13
N LYS A 412 26.70 -10.61 -1.32
CA LYS A 412 27.13 -9.83 -2.50
C LYS A 412 27.04 -8.32 -2.20
N ASN A 413 25.94 -7.86 -1.59
CA ASN A 413 25.74 -6.46 -1.24
C ASN A 413 26.70 -5.98 -0.15
N ALA A 414 26.98 -6.81 0.86
CA ALA A 414 27.96 -6.49 1.88
C ALA A 414 29.33 -6.27 1.24
N SER A 415 29.73 -7.14 0.32
CA SER A 415 30.98 -7.02 -0.43
C SER A 415 31.01 -5.78 -1.35
N LEU A 416 29.90 -5.50 -2.06
CA LEU A 416 29.77 -4.31 -2.91
C LEU A 416 29.91 -2.99 -2.14
N ASN A 417 29.56 -2.98 -0.85
CA ASN A 417 29.63 -1.79 0.00
C ASN A 417 30.81 -1.82 0.99
N GLY A 418 31.80 -2.70 0.79
CA GLY A 418 32.97 -2.82 1.68
C GLY A 418 32.66 -3.28 3.11
N CYS A 419 31.45 -3.77 3.37
CA CYS A 419 30.96 -4.21 4.67
C CYS A 419 31.25 -5.70 4.91
N HIS A 420 32.50 -6.14 4.73
CA HIS A 420 32.88 -7.56 4.75
C HIS A 420 32.65 -8.30 6.08
N HIS A 421 32.44 -7.56 7.17
CA HIS A 421 32.13 -8.11 8.50
C HIS A 421 30.63 -8.46 8.66
N VAL A 422 29.79 -8.13 7.68
CA VAL A 422 28.38 -8.56 7.65
C VAL A 422 28.33 -10.00 7.17
N MET A 423 27.95 -10.91 8.07
CA MET A 423 27.73 -12.32 7.77
C MET A 423 26.26 -12.56 7.48
N SER A 424 25.96 -13.36 6.46
CA SER A 424 24.60 -13.82 6.20
C SER A 424 24.44 -15.27 6.62
N LEU A 425 23.40 -15.55 7.39
CA LEU A 425 23.08 -16.87 7.90
C LEU A 425 21.72 -17.31 7.36
N HIS A 426 21.72 -18.39 6.58
CA HIS A 426 20.50 -19.03 6.11
C HIS A 426 20.05 -20.15 7.05
N ARG A 427 18.79 -20.09 7.49
CA ARG A 427 18.13 -21.14 8.30
C ARG A 427 16.67 -21.28 7.92
N GLU A 428 16.19 -22.51 7.76
CA GLU A 428 14.77 -22.75 7.45
C GLU A 428 13.87 -22.40 8.64
N ASP A 429 14.29 -22.74 9.87
CA ASP A 429 13.62 -22.34 11.11
C ASP A 429 14.42 -21.24 11.82
N LEU A 430 13.90 -20.01 11.74
CA LEU A 430 14.50 -18.86 12.38
C LEU A 430 14.34 -18.87 13.91
N LEU A 431 13.28 -19.46 14.44
CA LEU A 431 13.05 -19.53 15.89
C LEU A 431 14.01 -20.51 16.56
N GLU A 432 14.26 -21.64 15.90
CA GLU A 432 15.27 -22.61 16.35
C GLU A 432 16.64 -21.95 16.41
N GLU A 433 17.04 -21.25 15.34
CA GLU A 433 18.33 -20.55 15.32
C GLU A 433 18.42 -19.47 16.41
N LEU A 434 17.39 -18.66 16.63
CA LEU A 434 17.38 -17.67 17.72
C LEU A 434 17.55 -18.34 19.10
N SER A 435 16.94 -19.51 19.29
CA SER A 435 17.09 -20.30 20.51
C SER A 435 18.53 -20.82 20.65
N ASN A 436 19.13 -21.29 19.57
CA ASN A 436 20.54 -21.72 19.54
C ASN A 436 21.48 -20.55 19.85
N MET A 437 21.22 -19.36 19.32
CA MET A 437 21.99 -18.15 19.64
C MET A 437 21.92 -17.84 21.14
N HIS A 438 20.74 -17.98 21.76
CA HIS A 438 20.58 -17.80 23.20
C HIS A 438 21.38 -18.82 24.01
N LEU A 439 21.29 -20.11 23.66
CA LEU A 439 22.00 -21.21 24.33
C LEU A 439 23.52 -21.06 24.23
N ASN A 440 24.02 -20.55 23.10
CA ASN A 440 25.43 -20.23 22.90
C ASN A 440 25.85 -18.88 23.51
N SER A 441 24.99 -18.27 24.33
CA SER A 441 25.25 -17.00 25.02
C SER A 441 25.58 -15.82 24.09
N LEU A 442 25.13 -15.87 22.82
CA LEU A 442 25.24 -14.73 21.92
C LEU A 442 24.33 -13.61 22.38
N ARG A 443 24.84 -12.37 22.31
CA ARG A 443 24.12 -11.17 22.72
C ARG A 443 24.34 -10.04 21.73
N PHE A 444 23.27 -9.31 21.43
CA PHE A 444 23.24 -8.23 20.44
C PHE A 444 22.80 -6.93 21.11
N GLY A 445 23.44 -5.82 20.75
CA GLY A 445 23.06 -4.48 21.22
C GLY A 445 22.04 -3.80 20.30
N LEU A 446 21.81 -4.34 19.10
CA LEU A 446 20.70 -3.94 18.24
C LEU A 446 20.12 -5.16 17.52
N ILE A 447 18.80 -5.30 17.57
CA ILE A 447 18.08 -6.34 16.82
C ILE A 447 17.04 -5.69 15.90
N ILE A 448 17.21 -5.88 14.60
CA ILE A 448 16.29 -5.40 13.56
C ILE A 448 15.39 -6.57 13.16
N PHE A 449 14.12 -6.53 13.55
CA PHE A 449 13.17 -7.59 13.23
C PHE A 449 12.15 -7.17 12.16
N ASN A 450 12.37 -7.63 10.93
CA ASN A 450 11.43 -7.40 9.83
C ASN A 450 10.28 -8.42 9.93
N VAL A 451 9.25 -8.03 10.67
CA VAL A 451 8.08 -8.88 10.96
C VAL A 451 7.36 -9.28 9.65
N LYS A 452 7.21 -10.59 9.44
CA LYS A 452 6.35 -11.13 8.39
C LYS A 452 4.93 -11.27 8.93
N SER A 453 3.99 -10.52 8.38
CA SER A 453 2.57 -10.71 8.68
C SER A 453 2.08 -12.02 8.06
N SER A 454 1.33 -12.83 8.83
CA SER A 454 0.61 -13.98 8.28
C SER A 454 -0.87 -13.64 8.10
N ILE A 455 -1.45 -14.10 6.99
CA ILE A 455 -2.89 -13.96 6.74
C ILE A 455 -3.53 -15.29 7.07
N THR A 456 -4.29 -15.35 8.16
CA THR A 456 -5.07 -16.55 8.51
C THR A 456 -6.52 -16.39 8.10
N TYR A 457 -7.07 -17.46 7.54
CA TYR A 457 -8.48 -17.56 7.23
C TYR A 457 -9.22 -18.05 8.47
N ARG A 458 -10.04 -17.19 9.08
CA ARG A 458 -10.91 -17.57 10.19
C ARG A 458 -12.32 -17.82 9.68
N ARG A 459 -12.88 -19.00 9.96
CA ARG A 459 -14.26 -19.35 9.58
C ARG A 459 -15.31 -18.50 10.32
N SER A 460 -14.99 -18.02 11.52
CA SER A 460 -15.90 -17.24 12.38
C SER A 460 -15.97 -15.74 12.04
N ALA A 461 -15.01 -15.19 11.29
CA ALA A 461 -14.99 -13.78 10.90
C ALA A 461 -15.57 -13.62 9.49
N TYR A 462 -16.90 -13.55 9.38
CA TYR A 462 -17.60 -13.49 8.09
C TYR A 462 -17.61 -12.08 7.48
N THR A 463 -17.63 -11.04 8.32
CA THR A 463 -17.60 -9.64 7.91
C THR A 463 -16.63 -8.88 8.80
N SER A 464 -15.84 -8.00 8.19
CA SER A 464 -15.05 -6.96 8.85
C SER A 464 -15.12 -5.72 7.99
N GLU A 465 -14.70 -4.57 8.51
CA GLU A 465 -14.54 -3.34 7.70
C GLU A 465 -13.66 -3.58 6.46
N TYR A 466 -12.75 -4.56 6.53
CA TYR A 466 -11.84 -4.98 5.47
C TYR A 466 -12.35 -6.14 4.61
N GLY A 467 -13.61 -6.57 4.80
CA GLY A 467 -14.29 -7.56 3.95
C GLY A 467 -14.35 -8.99 4.48
N LYS A 468 -14.66 -9.92 3.56
CA LYS A 468 -14.80 -11.36 3.83
C LYS A 468 -13.44 -12.04 4.02
N ARG A 469 -13.31 -12.80 5.13
CA ARG A 469 -12.38 -13.94 5.32
C ARG A 469 -10.87 -13.67 5.44
N HIS A 470 -10.42 -12.44 5.65
CA HIS A 470 -8.99 -12.17 5.84
C HIS A 470 -8.73 -11.37 7.11
N THR A 471 -8.27 -12.06 8.16
CA THR A 471 -7.71 -11.41 9.34
C THR A 471 -6.19 -11.50 9.26
N VAL A 472 -5.52 -10.36 9.06
CA VAL A 472 -4.09 -10.26 9.28
C VAL A 472 -3.84 -10.59 10.75
N THR A 473 -2.89 -11.48 11.01
CA THR A 473 -2.58 -11.90 12.36
C THR A 473 -1.07 -11.87 12.57
N PHE A 474 -0.68 -11.31 13.71
CA PHE A 474 0.67 -11.40 14.24
C PHE A 474 0.83 -12.62 15.16
N LYS A 475 -0.09 -13.59 15.09
CA LYS A 475 0.05 -14.86 15.80
C LYS A 475 1.40 -15.49 15.44
N GLY A 476 2.16 -15.88 16.47
CA GLY A 476 3.52 -16.40 16.33
C GLY A 476 4.61 -15.34 16.49
N VAL A 477 4.33 -14.06 16.25
CA VAL A 477 5.33 -12.98 16.41
C VAL A 477 5.81 -12.86 17.86
N HIS A 478 4.93 -13.08 18.84
CA HIS A 478 5.32 -13.11 20.26
C HIS A 478 6.43 -14.13 20.57
N LYS A 479 6.50 -15.24 19.82
CA LYS A 479 7.57 -16.24 20.01
C LYS A 479 8.93 -15.66 19.62
N TYR A 480 8.97 -14.97 18.48
CA TYR A 480 10.17 -14.26 18.04
C TYR A 480 10.56 -13.20 19.06
N LEU A 481 9.60 -12.39 19.52
CA LEU A 481 9.88 -11.33 20.50
C LEU A 481 10.43 -11.90 21.83
N SER A 482 9.94 -13.06 22.27
CA SER A 482 10.48 -13.75 23.45
C SER A 482 11.94 -14.11 23.25
N CYS A 483 12.27 -14.86 22.19
CA CYS A 483 13.65 -15.26 21.91
C CYS A 483 14.58 -14.05 21.66
N ILE A 484 14.08 -13.02 20.98
CA ILE A 484 14.79 -11.75 20.77
C ILE A 484 15.12 -11.09 22.10
N SER A 485 14.18 -11.05 23.05
CA SER A 485 14.41 -10.49 24.39
C SER A 485 15.50 -11.24 25.16
N ASP A 486 15.61 -12.56 24.96
CA ASP A 486 16.59 -13.40 25.66
C ASP A 486 18.03 -13.22 25.13
N ILE A 487 18.19 -12.64 23.93
CA ILE A 487 19.49 -12.38 23.30
C ILE A 487 19.81 -10.89 23.19
N LEU A 488 18.89 -10.01 23.56
CA LEU A 488 19.11 -8.56 23.59
C LEU A 488 19.95 -8.15 24.81
N GLN A 489 20.94 -7.29 24.62
CA GLN A 489 21.76 -6.74 25.71
C GLN A 489 20.98 -5.73 26.54
N SER A 490 21.42 -5.49 27.77
CA SER A 490 20.90 -4.39 28.59
C SER A 490 21.13 -3.05 27.87
N ASN A 491 20.08 -2.23 27.78
CA ASN A 491 20.07 -0.95 27.05
C ASN A 491 20.13 -1.07 25.51
N GLY A 492 19.94 -2.27 24.94
CA GLY A 492 19.82 -2.51 23.51
C GLY A 492 18.41 -2.37 22.94
#